data_AF-A0A2V9RR98-F1
#
_entry.id   AF-A0A2V9RR98-F1
#
_cell.length_a   1.000
_cell.length_b   1.000
_cell.length_c   1.000
_cell.angle_alpha   90.00
_cell.angle_beta   90.00
_cell.angle_gamma   90.00
#
_symmetry.space_group_name_H-M   'P 1'
#
loop_
_entity.id
_entity.type
_entity.pdbx_description
1 polymer ?
#
loop_
_entity_poly.entity_id
_entity_poly.type
_entity_poly.pdbx_seq_one_letter_code
_entity_poly.pdbx_strand_id
1 'polypeptide(L)'
;MKIRAPNSGTYSLAVAAVQGFTGTVNLSVTGLPPFVTAVFNPPSIAGSGTSVLTLQVDKQAPTGNYNLTLRGKSGSLMHSASAILKVR
;
A
#
# COMPACT_ATOMS: atom_id res chain seq x y z
N MET A 1 13.90 6.18 -1.85
CA MET A 1 12.95 6.18 -0.69
C MET A 1 13.42 5.11 0.29
N LYS A 2 13.94 5.49 1.46
CA LYS A 2 14.63 4.57 2.40
C LYS A 2 13.93 4.70 3.75
N ILE A 3 13.21 3.68 4.18
CA ILE A 3 12.35 3.76 5.37
C ILE A 3 13.20 3.32 6.56
N ARG A 4 13.27 4.19 7.56
CA ARG A 4 13.94 3.97 8.85
C ARG A 4 12.88 4.12 9.94
N ALA A 5 13.07 3.35 11.01
CA ALA A 5 12.42 3.43 12.32
C ALA A 5 11.18 2.51 12.50
N PRO A 6 10.88 2.09 13.74
CA PRO A 6 10.67 0.69 14.09
C PRO A 6 9.17 0.37 14.27
N ASN A 7 8.77 -0.87 13.97
CA ASN A 7 7.45 -1.45 14.25
C ASN A 7 6.22 -0.93 13.48
N SER A 8 6.24 0.23 12.81
CA SER A 8 5.21 0.59 11.83
C SER A 8 5.69 1.63 10.81
N GLY A 9 5.28 1.48 9.55
CA GLY A 9 5.58 2.40 8.46
C GLY A 9 4.31 2.81 7.75
N THR A 10 4.06 4.11 7.61
CA THR A 10 2.94 4.64 6.83
C THR A 10 3.40 5.03 5.43
N TYR A 11 2.60 4.69 4.43
CA TYR A 11 2.81 5.06 3.03
C TYR A 11 1.57 5.80 2.53
N SER A 12 1.75 7.02 2.06
CA SER A 12 0.67 7.80 1.45
C SER A 12 0.57 7.44 -0.03
N LEU A 13 -0.53 6.80 -0.43
CA LEU A 13 -0.87 6.57 -1.83
C LEU A 13 -1.79 7.70 -2.31
N ALA A 14 -1.32 8.49 -3.26
CA ALA A 14 -2.15 9.47 -3.95
C ALA A 14 -2.75 8.86 -5.22
N VAL A 15 -4.07 8.86 -5.31
CA VAL A 15 -4.83 8.49 -6.49
C VAL A 15 -5.25 9.78 -7.18
N ALA A 16 -4.61 10.09 -8.32
CA ALA A 16 -5.00 11.20 -9.16
C ALA A 16 -6.00 10.71 -10.21
N ALA A 17 -7.23 11.23 -10.16
CA ALA A 17 -8.20 11.02 -11.23
C ALA A 17 -7.75 11.82 -12.46
N VAL A 18 -7.56 11.14 -13.58
CA VAL A 18 -7.23 11.77 -14.86
C VAL A 18 -8.50 11.78 -15.71
N GLN A 19 -8.80 12.90 -16.39
CA GLN A 19 -9.98 13.05 -17.26
C GLN A 19 -11.35 12.94 -16.57
N GLY A 20 -11.50 13.45 -15.34
CA GLY A 20 -12.81 13.47 -14.65
C GLY A 20 -13.26 12.09 -14.17
N PHE A 21 -12.32 11.16 -13.98
CA PHE A 21 -12.58 9.82 -13.47
C PHE A 21 -13.30 9.86 -12.11
N THR A 22 -14.48 9.23 -12.03
CA THR A 22 -15.32 9.10 -10.83
C THR A 22 -15.42 7.66 -10.32
N GLY A 23 -14.65 6.74 -10.91
CA GLY A 23 -14.67 5.32 -10.56
C GLY A 23 -14.11 5.05 -9.16
N THR A 24 -14.59 3.98 -8.52
CA THR A 24 -14.08 3.52 -7.22
C THR A 24 -12.84 2.66 -7.41
N VAL A 25 -11.70 3.15 -6.93
CA VAL A 25 -10.42 2.43 -6.89
C VAL A 25 -10.32 1.64 -5.60
N ASN A 26 -10.41 0.32 -5.69
CA ASN A 26 -10.10 -0.61 -4.60
C ASN A 26 -8.59 -0.84 -4.50
N LEU A 27 -8.04 -0.62 -3.32
CA LEU A 27 -6.63 -0.81 -3.01
C LEU A 27 -6.41 -2.17 -2.37
N SER A 28 -5.33 -2.84 -2.78
CA SER A 28 -4.90 -4.12 -2.25
C SER A 28 -3.38 -4.20 -2.23
N VAL A 29 -2.82 -5.00 -1.33
CA VAL A 29 -1.38 -5.25 -1.28
C VAL A 29 -1.13 -6.75 -1.16
N THR A 30 -0.07 -7.21 -1.79
CA THR A 30 0.37 -8.62 -1.82
C THR A 30 1.88 -8.68 -1.64
N GLY A 31 2.41 -9.85 -1.26
CA GLY A 31 3.84 -10.04 -0.98
C GLY A 31 4.25 -9.61 0.43
N LEU A 32 3.29 -9.48 1.35
CA LEU A 32 3.55 -9.15 2.74
C LEU A 32 4.34 -10.27 3.44
N PRO A 33 5.33 -9.92 4.28
CA PRO A 33 6.02 -10.89 5.13
C PRO A 33 5.05 -11.56 6.11
N PRO A 34 5.40 -12.75 6.64
CA PRO A 34 4.73 -13.27 7.82
C PRO A 34 4.88 -12.28 8.98
N PHE A 35 3.83 -12.16 9.79
CA PHE A 35 3.76 -11.23 10.92
C PHE A 35 3.81 -9.74 10.54
N VAL A 36 3.43 -9.40 9.30
CA VAL A 36 3.22 -8.02 8.88
C VAL A 36 1.79 -7.85 8.40
N THR A 37 1.10 -6.87 8.98
CA THR A 37 -0.25 -6.48 8.57
C THR A 37 -0.21 -5.17 7.80
N ALA A 38 -1.13 -5.05 6.84
CA ALA A 38 -1.24 -3.89 5.98
C ALA A 38 -2.70 -3.43 5.94
N VAL A 39 -2.94 -2.17 6.28
CA VAL A 39 -4.27 -1.60 6.32
C VAL A 39 -4.28 -0.33 5.50
N PHE A 40 -5.21 -0.25 4.54
CA PHE A 40 -5.47 0.97 3.79
C PHE A 40 -6.61 1.75 4.44
N ASN A 41 -6.41 3.05 4.62
CA ASN A 41 -7.44 3.96 5.10
C ASN A 41 -7.49 5.24 4.25
N PRO A 42 -8.53 5.43 3.41
CA PRO A 42 -9.59 4.46 3.09
C PRO A 42 -9.10 3.31 2.17
N PRO A 43 -9.70 2.11 2.23
CA PRO A 43 -9.35 0.98 1.36
C PRO A 43 -9.85 1.13 -0.08
N SER A 44 -10.77 2.06 -0.30
CA SER A 44 -11.21 2.46 -1.63
C SER A 44 -11.30 3.97 -1.73
N ILE A 45 -10.97 4.50 -2.91
CA ILE A 45 -11.08 5.93 -3.23
C ILE A 45 -12.01 6.09 -4.42
N ALA A 46 -13.04 6.90 -4.29
CA ALA A 46 -13.89 7.28 -5.41
C ALA A 46 -13.30 8.50 -6.13
N GLY A 47 -12.99 8.35 -7.42
CA GLY A 47 -12.36 9.40 -8.22
C GLY A 47 -10.92 9.70 -7.81
N SER A 48 -10.68 10.88 -7.25
CA SER A 48 -9.37 11.32 -6.77
C SER A 48 -9.32 11.40 -5.25
N GLY A 49 -8.19 11.02 -4.66
CA GLY A 49 -8.00 11.15 -3.23
C GLY A 49 -6.69 10.54 -2.77
N THR A 50 -6.49 10.51 -1.46
CA THR A 50 -5.32 9.92 -0.83
C THR A 50 -5.72 8.79 0.11
N SER A 51 -5.02 7.66 0.03
CA SER A 51 -5.14 6.55 0.97
C SER A 51 -3.85 6.38 1.73
N VAL A 52 -3.97 6.21 3.04
CA VAL A 52 -2.83 5.91 3.89
C VAL A 52 -2.75 4.41 4.08
N LEU A 53 -1.68 3.81 3.58
CA LEU A 53 -1.31 2.44 3.88
C LEU A 53 -0.48 2.42 5.16
N THR A 54 -1.02 1.81 6.20
CA THR A 54 -0.29 1.54 7.43
C THR A 54 0.21 0.10 7.39
N LEU A 55 1.53 -0.07 7.42
CA LEU A 55 2.20 -1.36 7.59
C LEU A 55 2.63 -1.49 9.04
N GLN A 56 2.16 -2.53 9.71
CA GLN A 56 2.55 -2.86 11.07
C GLN A 56 3.40 -4.12 11.06
N VAL A 57 4.62 -3.97 11.54
CA VAL A 57 5.63 -5.03 11.54
C VAL A 57 5.75 -5.56 12.96
N ASP A 58 5.33 -6.81 13.16
CA ASP A 58 5.49 -7.47 14.44
C ASP A 58 6.97 -7.73 14.73
N LYS A 59 7.34 -7.84 16.00
CA LYS A 59 8.71 -8.19 16.41
C LYS A 59 9.14 -9.59 15.96
N GLN A 60 8.19 -10.47 15.67
CA GLN A 60 8.45 -11.80 15.12
C GLN A 60 8.71 -11.79 13.60
N ALA A 61 8.55 -10.66 12.92
CA ALA A 61 8.79 -10.58 11.49
C ALA A 61 10.28 -10.83 11.16
N PRO A 62 10.61 -11.80 10.28
CA PRO A 62 11.99 -12.08 9.93
C PRO A 62 12.63 -10.87 9.23
N THR A 63 13.85 -10.53 9.61
CA THR A 63 14.61 -9.46 8.98
C THR A 63 14.93 -9.83 7.53
N GLY A 64 14.72 -8.89 6.63
CA GLY A 64 14.78 -9.17 5.20
C GLY A 64 14.19 -8.05 4.35
N ASN A 65 14.39 -8.17 3.05
CA ASN A 65 13.78 -7.31 2.05
C ASN A 65 12.57 -8.04 1.46
N TYR A 66 11.41 -7.42 1.50
CA TYR A 66 10.16 -7.97 0.99
C TYR A 66 9.60 -7.06 -0.10
N ASN A 67 9.32 -7.66 -1.25
CA ASN A 67 8.75 -6.96 -2.40
C ASN A 67 7.23 -6.94 -2.26
N LEU A 68 6.70 -5.80 -1.86
CA LEU A 68 5.27 -5.55 -1.77
C LEU A 68 4.75 -5.10 -3.14
N THR A 69 3.68 -5.73 -3.60
CA THR A 69 2.96 -5.32 -4.80
C THR A 69 1.61 -4.74 -4.38
N LEU A 70 1.49 -3.43 -4.54
CA LEU A 70 0.28 -2.65 -4.33
C LEU A 70 -0.52 -2.62 -5.63
N ARG A 71 -1.82 -2.87 -5.56
CA ARG A 71 -2.72 -2.84 -6.72
C ARG A 71 -3.94 -1.99 -6.40
N GLY A 72 -4.16 -0.97 -7.23
CA GLY A 72 -5.38 -0.18 -7.26
C GLY A 72 -6.22 -0.56 -8.48
N LYS A 73 -7.39 -1.16 -8.28
CA LYS A 73 -8.30 -1.55 -9.36
C LYS A 73 -9.58 -0.72 -9.29
N SER A 74 -9.98 -0.14 -10.43
CA SER A 74 -11.28 0.48 -10.59
C SER A 74 -11.94 0.01 -11.88
N GLY A 75 -12.97 -0.84 -11.75
CA GLY A 75 -13.65 -1.42 -12.91
C GLY A 75 -12.67 -2.17 -13.81
N SER A 76 -12.44 -1.63 -15.01
CA SER A 76 -11.49 -2.15 -16.02
C SER A 76 -10.07 -1.58 -15.90
N LEU A 77 -9.87 -0.49 -15.16
CA LEU A 77 -8.55 0.12 -14.95
C LEU A 77 -7.83 -0.54 -13.76
N MET A 78 -6.58 -0.94 -13.95
CA MET A 78 -5.76 -1.51 -12.89
C MET A 78 -4.37 -0.88 -12.91
N HIS A 79 -3.98 -0.29 -11.78
CA HIS A 79 -2.65 0.22 -11.54
C HIS A 79 -1.92 -0.65 -10.52
N SER A 80 -0.64 -0.91 -10.76
CA SER A 80 0.22 -1.63 -9.83
C SER A 80 1.41 -0.76 -9.44
N ALA A 81 1.72 -0.70 -8.16
CA ALA A 81 2.91 -0.06 -7.62
C ALA A 81 3.74 -1.10 -6.86
N SER A 82 5.06 -1.06 -7.02
CA SER A 82 5.98 -1.94 -6.30
C SER A 82 6.66 -1.16 -5.20
N ALA A 83 6.65 -1.69 -3.98
CA ALA A 83 7.34 -1.12 -2.82
C ALA A 83 8.23 -2.18 -2.19
N ILE A 84 9.38 -1.76 -1.65
CA ILE A 84 10.28 -2.66 -0.93
C ILE A 84 10.17 -2.33 0.56
N LEU A 85 9.70 -3.28 1.34
CA LEU A 85 9.71 -3.21 2.80
C LEU A 85 11.01 -3.85 3.30
N LYS A 86 11.77 -3.10 4.10
CA LYS A 86 13.00 -3.59 4.70
C LYS A 86 12.81 -3.77 6.21
N VAL A 87 12.73 -5.01 6.64
CA VAL A 87 12.65 -5.41 8.05
C VAL A 87 14.08 -5.59 8.57
N ARG A 88 14.42 -4.97 9.71
CA ARG A 88 15.76 -4.95 10.30
C ARG A 88 15.69 -5.09 11.80
#